data_AF-A0A9W8G7V5-F1
#
_entry.id   AF-A0A9W8G7V5-F1
#
_cell.length_a   1.000
_cell.length_b   1.000
_cell.length_c   1.000
_cell.angle_alpha   90.00
_cell.angle_beta   90.00
_cell.angle_gamma   90.00
#
_symmetry.space_group_name_H-M   'P 1'
#
loop_
_entity.id
_entity.type
_entity.pdbx_description
1 polymer ?
#
loop_
_entity_poly.entity_id
_entity_poly.type
_entity_poly.pdbx_seq_one_letter_code
_entity_poly.pdbx_strand_id
1 'polypeptide(L)'
;MHFSTGLAAISALVASCAAHSLLSTPPPRGNTKWWGTCSAGAGCKGPCDSPMADSPFNSIYVPKKYVQRGQELEVAWNRLNHPGGFVRLAMVPFNQSDSWTAFNDNVLKYSCYETNCKTSAPNDMTFGYLNGPGSSPCTTKVTVPSNIPDNTAVTLQWIWFGGGIYYGEPDTSFGEYYGCSDMIVSGGSAYSDVHPVATFQGGDVTYPNSDVCKYWGSNKVGDCNFGSNMPNPIEGNLLSQSLEPCMHSPETKGKPYGFGSSDNSQTLTSLSPSAVYSAPASNIAPASDTGSSASSYSVADSSVPEDSSSVQSVYLTQTPDQPAIEPSSSGQSKCIPLPSSAF
;
A
#
# COMPACT_ATOMS: atom_id res chain seq x y z
N MET A 1 -55.62 29.27 1.22
CA MET A 1 -54.39 29.72 0.53
C MET A 1 -53.24 29.42 1.49
N HIS A 2 -52.49 28.32 1.29
CA HIS A 2 -51.26 28.24 0.48
C HIS A 2 -50.12 29.11 1.08
N PHE A 3 -48.91 28.65 1.40
CA PHE A 3 -48.14 27.44 1.07
C PHE A 3 -47.14 27.08 2.19
N SER A 4 -46.76 25.80 2.22
CA SER A 4 -45.74 25.17 3.07
C SER A 4 -44.34 25.77 2.92
N THR A 5 -43.65 25.95 4.04
CA THR A 5 -42.20 26.15 4.13
C THR A 5 -41.48 24.81 3.94
N GLY A 6 -40.94 24.58 2.74
CA GLY A 6 -40.07 23.45 2.46
C GLY A 6 -38.63 23.73 2.91
N LEU A 7 -38.13 22.97 3.89
CA LEU A 7 -36.70 22.89 4.18
C LEU A 7 -36.04 22.08 3.04
N ALA A 8 -35.27 22.76 2.19
CA ALA A 8 -34.35 22.08 1.28
C ALA A 8 -33.08 21.70 2.05
N ALA A 9 -32.93 20.41 2.37
CA ALA A 9 -31.69 19.86 2.91
C ALA A 9 -30.67 19.75 1.76
N ILE A 10 -29.74 20.70 1.69
CA ILE A 10 -28.58 20.64 0.79
C ILE A 10 -27.63 19.59 1.38
N SER A 11 -27.71 18.35 0.92
CA SER A 11 -26.65 17.37 1.13
C SER A 11 -25.45 17.79 0.29
N ALA A 12 -24.50 18.47 0.91
CA ALA A 12 -23.19 18.68 0.31
C ALA A 12 -22.51 17.32 0.19
N LEU A 13 -22.43 16.78 -1.04
CA LEU A 13 -21.54 15.67 -1.34
C LEU A 13 -20.11 16.16 -1.12
N VAL A 14 -19.56 15.85 0.05
CA VAL A 14 -18.13 15.96 0.30
C VAL A 14 -17.47 14.90 -0.58
N ALA A 15 -17.05 15.30 -1.78
CA ALA A 15 -16.14 14.50 -2.57
C ALA A 15 -14.84 14.39 -1.77
N SER A 16 -14.64 13.27 -1.08
CA SER A 16 -13.36 12.95 -0.45
C SER A 16 -12.31 12.99 -1.55
N CYS A 17 -11.46 14.02 -1.50
CA CYS A 17 -10.29 14.14 -2.35
C CYS A 17 -9.30 13.08 -1.88
N ALA A 18 -9.42 11.86 -2.42
CA ALA A 18 -8.35 10.89 -2.31
C ALA A 18 -7.16 11.45 -3.08
N ALA A 19 -6.22 12.07 -2.35
CA ALA A 19 -4.99 12.64 -2.93
C ALA A 19 -3.88 11.58 -3.07
N HIS A 20 -4.05 10.40 -2.48
CA HIS A 20 -2.96 9.44 -2.33
C HIS A 20 -3.25 8.13 -3.05
N SER A 21 -2.30 7.70 -3.89
CA SER A 21 -2.43 6.43 -4.61
C SER A 21 -2.37 5.27 -3.64
N LEU A 22 -3.28 4.33 -3.82
CA LEU A 22 -3.41 3.15 -3.00
C LEU A 22 -3.59 1.93 -3.90
N LEU A 23 -3.02 0.82 -3.45
CA LEU A 23 -3.32 -0.50 -3.99
C LEU A 23 -4.84 -0.73 -3.93
N SER A 24 -5.46 -0.98 -5.08
CA SER A 24 -6.90 -1.22 -5.20
C SER A 24 -7.21 -2.68 -5.55
N THR A 25 -6.31 -3.36 -6.27
CA THR A 25 -6.43 -4.79 -6.59
C THR A 25 -5.06 -5.45 -6.54
N PRO A 26 -4.90 -6.63 -5.90
CA PRO A 26 -5.88 -7.31 -5.05
C PRO A 26 -6.35 -6.43 -3.88
N PRO A 27 -7.46 -6.77 -3.19
CA PRO A 27 -7.94 -5.96 -2.08
C PRO A 27 -6.81 -5.73 -1.06
N PRO A 28 -6.50 -4.47 -0.71
CA PRO A 28 -5.46 -4.20 0.25
C PRO A 28 -5.88 -4.70 1.64
N ARG A 29 -4.91 -5.13 2.44
CA ARG A 29 -5.01 -5.36 3.88
C ARG A 29 -5.61 -4.13 4.55
N GLY A 30 -5.20 -2.96 4.04
CA GLY A 30 -5.70 -1.66 4.40
C GLY A 30 -4.91 -1.07 5.56
N ASN A 31 -5.10 0.23 5.72
CA ASN A 31 -4.68 0.99 6.89
C ASN A 31 -5.92 1.71 7.43
N THR A 32 -6.77 0.96 8.12
CA THR A 32 -8.07 1.46 8.61
C THR A 32 -7.91 2.65 9.55
N LYS A 33 -6.80 2.69 10.29
CA LYS A 33 -6.45 3.78 11.21
C LYS A 33 -6.25 5.12 10.49
N TRP A 34 -5.73 5.11 9.26
CA TRP A 34 -5.42 6.32 8.48
C TRP A 34 -6.13 6.38 7.13
N TRP A 35 -7.29 5.71 7.03
CA TRP A 35 -8.13 5.66 5.82
C TRP A 35 -7.36 5.23 4.57
N GLY A 36 -6.43 4.30 4.73
CA GLY A 36 -5.56 3.81 3.66
C GLY A 36 -4.35 4.69 3.39
N THR A 37 -4.29 5.93 3.88
CA THR A 37 -3.18 6.85 3.58
C THR A 37 -1.90 6.41 4.29
N CYS A 38 -0.85 6.20 3.50
CA CYS A 38 0.48 5.85 4.00
C CYS A 38 1.52 6.80 3.41
N SER A 39 1.89 7.82 4.17
CA SER A 39 3.03 8.68 3.89
C SER A 39 3.94 8.77 5.12
N ALA A 40 5.13 9.32 4.92
CA ALA A 40 6.07 9.56 6.00
C ALA A 40 5.51 10.57 7.00
N GLY A 41 5.46 10.20 8.28
CA GLY A 41 4.82 11.01 9.34
C GLY A 41 3.34 10.67 9.59
N ALA A 42 2.65 10.04 8.64
CA ALA A 42 1.28 9.51 8.81
C ALA A 42 1.24 8.07 9.37
N GLY A 43 2.37 7.55 9.85
CA GLY A 43 2.45 6.31 10.64
C GLY A 43 2.78 5.04 9.87
N CYS A 44 2.88 5.06 8.54
CA CYS A 44 3.36 3.90 7.76
C CYS A 44 4.87 3.99 7.53
N LYS A 45 5.62 2.95 7.92
CA LYS A 45 7.08 2.85 7.71
C LYS A 45 7.46 1.67 6.80
N GLY A 46 6.48 1.11 6.10
CA GLY A 46 6.57 -0.17 5.43
C GLY A 46 6.86 -1.33 6.40
N PRO A 47 7.07 -2.55 5.88
CA PRO A 47 6.97 -2.89 4.46
C PRO A 47 5.52 -2.92 3.94
N CYS A 48 4.54 -3.00 4.83
CA CYS A 48 3.11 -2.93 4.50
C CYS A 48 2.48 -1.64 5.03
N ASP A 49 1.25 -1.37 4.57
CA ASP A 49 0.38 -0.28 5.03
C ASP A 49 -0.15 -0.47 6.47
N SER A 50 -0.16 -1.71 6.95
CA SER A 50 -0.46 -2.09 8.33
C SER A 50 0.31 -3.35 8.74
N PRO A 51 0.58 -3.54 10.05
CA PRO A 51 1.30 -4.72 10.53
C PRO A 51 0.48 -5.99 10.28
N MET A 52 1.16 -7.14 10.19
CA MET A 52 0.53 -8.45 9.99
C MET A 52 -0.56 -8.75 11.02
N ALA A 53 -0.36 -8.34 12.27
CA ALA A 53 -1.32 -8.55 13.36
C ALA A 53 -2.69 -7.89 13.09
N ASP A 54 -2.71 -6.76 12.40
CA ASP A 54 -3.92 -6.00 12.08
C ASP A 54 -4.61 -6.50 10.80
N SER A 55 -4.03 -7.50 10.13
CA SER A 55 -4.60 -8.02 8.89
C SER A 55 -5.98 -8.65 9.12
N PRO A 56 -7.02 -8.26 8.33
CA PRO A 56 -8.30 -8.96 8.29
C PRO A 56 -8.14 -10.45 7.93
N PHE A 57 -7.03 -10.82 7.30
CA PHE A 57 -6.68 -12.20 6.99
C PHE A 57 -6.56 -13.09 8.23
N ASN A 58 -6.32 -12.53 9.42
CA ASN A 58 -6.32 -13.30 10.68
C ASN A 58 -7.72 -13.69 11.15
N SER A 59 -8.77 -13.01 10.67
CA SER A 59 -10.15 -13.31 11.07
C SER A 59 -10.70 -14.52 10.33
N ILE A 60 -11.27 -15.48 11.07
CA ILE A 60 -11.98 -16.64 10.49
C ILE A 60 -13.24 -16.23 9.71
N TYR A 61 -13.76 -15.03 9.96
CA TYR A 61 -14.97 -14.51 9.31
C TYR A 61 -14.69 -13.81 7.99
N VAL A 62 -13.42 -13.56 7.66
CA VAL A 62 -13.02 -12.91 6.40
C VAL A 62 -12.71 -14.01 5.37
N PRO A 63 -13.48 -14.11 4.27
CA PRO A 63 -13.22 -15.07 3.20
C PRO A 63 -11.80 -14.93 2.65
N LYS A 64 -11.09 -16.05 2.50
CA LYS A 64 -9.73 -16.04 1.97
C LYS A 64 -9.75 -16.04 0.45
N LYS A 65 -8.93 -15.18 -0.14
CA LYS A 65 -8.69 -15.20 -1.59
C LYS A 65 -7.69 -16.31 -1.90
N TYR A 66 -8.05 -17.20 -2.81
CA TYR A 66 -7.16 -18.25 -3.31
C TYR A 66 -6.59 -17.86 -4.67
N VAL A 67 -5.32 -18.12 -4.87
CA VAL A 67 -4.59 -17.95 -6.14
C VAL A 67 -3.76 -19.20 -6.44
N GLN A 68 -3.37 -19.38 -7.68
CA GLN A 68 -2.64 -20.58 -8.13
C GLN A 68 -1.20 -20.23 -8.51
N ARG A 69 -0.25 -21.18 -8.34
CA ARG A 69 1.11 -21.03 -8.89
C ARG A 69 1.06 -20.83 -10.41
N GLY A 70 1.80 -19.86 -10.91
CA GLY A 70 1.82 -19.51 -12.34
C GLY A 70 0.63 -18.66 -12.80
N GLN A 71 -0.34 -18.37 -11.93
CA GLN A 71 -1.43 -17.44 -12.25
C GLN A 71 -0.88 -16.03 -12.45
N GLU A 72 -1.31 -15.33 -13.52
CA GLU A 72 -1.14 -13.89 -13.63
C GLU A 72 -2.13 -13.17 -12.72
N LEU A 73 -1.62 -12.40 -11.77
CA LEU A 73 -2.39 -11.48 -10.96
C LEU A 73 -2.34 -10.09 -11.58
N GLU A 74 -3.51 -9.51 -11.84
CA GLU A 74 -3.61 -8.07 -12.07
C GLU A 74 -3.41 -7.34 -10.74
N VAL A 75 -2.53 -6.33 -10.79
CA VAL A 75 -2.28 -5.41 -9.69
C VAL A 75 -2.67 -4.02 -10.16
N ALA A 76 -3.55 -3.35 -9.43
CA ALA A 76 -4.11 -2.05 -9.80
C ALA A 76 -3.99 -1.03 -8.67
N TRP A 77 -3.84 0.23 -9.04
CA TRP A 77 -3.83 1.38 -8.14
C TRP A 77 -4.46 2.59 -8.84
N ASN A 78 -4.92 3.57 -8.07
CA ASN A 78 -5.50 4.79 -8.63
C ASN A 78 -4.40 5.80 -8.94
N ARG A 79 -4.41 6.40 -10.15
CA ARG A 79 -3.39 7.40 -10.54
C ARG A 79 -3.39 8.64 -9.63
N LEU A 80 -4.57 9.24 -9.48
CA LEU A 80 -4.83 10.47 -8.72
C LEU A 80 -4.01 11.67 -9.22
N ASN A 81 -3.60 12.57 -8.33
CA ASN A 81 -3.00 13.88 -8.62
C ASN A 81 -1.46 13.89 -8.67
N HIS A 82 -0.81 12.73 -8.51
CA HIS A 82 0.64 12.63 -8.41
C HIS A 82 1.19 11.78 -9.57
N PRO A 83 2.14 12.33 -10.37
CA PRO A 83 2.71 11.64 -11.53
C PRO A 83 3.99 10.87 -11.22
N GLY A 84 4.35 10.00 -12.17
CA GLY A 84 5.62 9.30 -12.29
C GLY A 84 6.02 8.42 -11.10
N GLY A 85 7.29 8.02 -11.12
CA GLY A 85 7.87 7.04 -10.22
C GLY A 85 7.72 5.61 -10.70
N PHE A 86 7.96 4.70 -9.77
CA PHE A 86 8.06 3.27 -10.00
C PHE A 86 7.14 2.53 -9.05
N VAL A 87 6.64 1.39 -9.50
CA VAL A 87 5.98 0.39 -8.66
C VAL A 87 6.91 -0.80 -8.49
N ARG A 88 7.09 -1.27 -7.26
CA ARG A 88 7.73 -2.54 -6.93
C ARG A 88 6.69 -3.53 -6.42
N LEU A 89 6.76 -4.76 -6.92
CA LEU A 89 5.94 -5.88 -6.49
C LEU A 89 6.82 -6.99 -5.93
N ALA A 90 6.50 -7.46 -4.73
CA ALA A 90 7.19 -8.55 -4.05
C ALA A 90 6.18 -9.46 -3.36
N MET A 91 6.51 -10.74 -3.15
CA MET A 91 5.61 -11.69 -2.49
C MET A 91 6.36 -12.55 -1.49
N VAL A 92 5.83 -12.67 -0.28
CA VAL A 92 6.44 -13.43 0.83
C VAL A 92 5.41 -14.28 1.54
N PRO A 93 5.82 -15.33 2.29
CA PRO A 93 4.95 -15.99 3.25
C PRO A 93 4.31 -14.98 4.22
N PHE A 94 3.04 -15.17 4.56
CA PHE A 94 2.28 -14.22 5.39
C PHE A 94 2.96 -13.92 6.72
N ASN A 95 3.57 -14.93 7.36
CA ASN A 95 4.31 -14.80 8.62
C ASN A 95 5.63 -14.00 8.50
N GLN A 96 6.03 -13.61 7.30
CA GLN A 96 7.19 -12.76 7.02
C GLN A 96 6.78 -11.37 6.53
N SER A 97 5.47 -11.04 6.53
CA SER A 97 4.96 -9.80 5.92
C SER A 97 5.25 -8.50 6.70
N ASP A 98 5.89 -8.58 7.87
CA ASP A 98 6.46 -7.42 8.58
C ASP A 98 7.98 -7.26 8.33
N SER A 99 8.60 -8.14 7.53
CA SER A 99 10.04 -8.14 7.26
C SER A 99 10.39 -7.47 5.93
N TRP A 100 11.09 -6.34 6.01
CA TRP A 100 11.68 -5.68 4.84
C TRP A 100 12.65 -6.59 4.07
N THR A 101 13.50 -7.33 4.80
CA THR A 101 14.46 -8.26 4.20
C THR A 101 13.75 -9.33 3.38
N ALA A 102 12.70 -9.94 3.92
CA ALA A 102 11.96 -10.98 3.19
C ALA A 102 11.40 -10.45 1.86
N PHE A 103 10.82 -9.24 1.86
CA PHE A 103 10.32 -8.64 0.62
C PHE A 103 11.43 -8.22 -0.35
N ASN A 104 12.60 -7.79 0.15
CA ASN A 104 13.73 -7.41 -0.70
C ASN A 104 14.35 -8.64 -1.39
N ASP A 105 14.32 -9.79 -0.72
CA ASP A 105 14.83 -11.06 -1.26
C ASP A 105 13.83 -11.75 -2.22
N ASN A 106 12.56 -11.31 -2.25
CA ASN A 106 11.49 -11.91 -3.04
C ASN A 106 10.77 -10.90 -3.95
N VAL A 107 11.53 -10.00 -4.56
CA VAL A 107 11.00 -9.06 -5.55
C VAL A 107 10.67 -9.79 -6.85
N LEU A 108 9.46 -9.58 -7.35
CA LEU A 108 8.94 -10.22 -8.56
C LEU A 108 9.04 -9.29 -9.77
N LYS A 109 8.75 -8.01 -9.57
CA LYS A 109 8.60 -7.07 -10.68
C LYS A 109 8.76 -5.63 -10.23
N TYR A 110 9.31 -4.82 -11.13
CA TYR A 110 9.18 -3.38 -11.14
C TYR A 110 8.39 -2.94 -12.39
N SER A 111 7.66 -1.84 -12.29
CA SER A 111 7.05 -1.18 -13.45
C SER A 111 7.08 0.33 -13.29
N CYS A 112 6.93 1.07 -14.39
CA CYS A 112 6.58 2.48 -14.25
C CYS A 112 5.21 2.64 -13.60
N TYR A 113 5.04 3.71 -12.82
CA TYR A 113 3.77 4.00 -12.16
C TYR A 113 2.63 4.29 -13.15
N GLU A 114 2.91 4.98 -14.26
CA GLU A 114 1.92 5.37 -15.27
C GLU A 114 2.02 4.55 -16.57
N THR A 115 2.09 3.23 -16.46
CA THR A 115 2.33 2.36 -17.63
C THR A 115 1.16 2.35 -18.63
N ASN A 116 -0.09 2.41 -18.14
CA ASN A 116 -1.30 2.30 -18.95
C ASN A 116 -2.43 3.25 -18.52
N CYS A 117 -2.18 4.09 -17.52
CA CYS A 117 -3.08 5.15 -17.09
C CYS A 117 -2.53 6.50 -17.56
N LYS A 118 -3.38 7.54 -17.51
CA LYS A 118 -3.01 8.89 -17.93
C LYS A 118 -3.72 9.96 -17.11
N THR A 119 -3.15 11.15 -17.13
CA THR A 119 -3.79 12.37 -16.63
C THR A 119 -5.03 12.72 -17.46
N SER A 120 -6.05 13.29 -16.83
CA SER A 120 -7.17 13.96 -17.49
C SER A 120 -6.87 15.42 -17.83
N ALA A 121 -5.75 15.97 -17.35
CA ALA A 121 -5.27 17.33 -17.59
C ALA A 121 -3.81 17.32 -18.10
N PRO A 122 -3.56 16.97 -19.38
CA PRO A 122 -2.21 16.80 -19.93
C PRO A 122 -1.39 18.08 -20.02
N ASN A 123 -2.01 19.27 -19.99
CA ASN A 123 -1.34 20.56 -20.03
C ASN A 123 -1.73 21.38 -18.78
N ASP A 124 -1.53 20.80 -17.61
CA ASP A 124 -1.86 21.44 -16.35
C ASP A 124 -0.91 22.63 -16.10
N MET A 125 -1.45 23.82 -15.84
CA MET A 125 -0.63 25.02 -15.65
C MET A 125 0.11 25.04 -14.30
N THR A 126 -0.35 24.25 -13.33
CA THR A 126 0.25 24.15 -12.00
C THR A 126 1.28 23.03 -11.96
N PHE A 127 0.96 21.87 -12.52
CA PHE A 127 1.81 20.67 -12.40
C PHE A 127 2.69 20.42 -13.63
N GLY A 128 2.38 21.03 -14.77
CA GLY A 128 3.14 20.90 -16.02
C GLY A 128 2.62 19.80 -16.94
N TYR A 129 3.41 19.51 -17.97
CA TYR A 129 3.03 18.57 -19.03
C TYR A 129 2.92 17.14 -18.49
N LEU A 130 1.78 16.49 -18.75
CA LEU A 130 1.44 15.14 -18.30
C LEU A 130 1.50 14.90 -16.78
N ASN A 131 1.45 15.98 -16.01
CA ASN A 131 1.57 15.95 -14.55
C ASN A 131 0.26 16.29 -13.83
N GLY A 132 -0.79 16.70 -14.56
CA GLY A 132 -2.12 16.96 -14.03
C GLY A 132 -2.77 15.74 -13.35
N PRO A 133 -3.91 15.90 -12.66
CA PRO A 133 -4.63 14.78 -12.04
C PRO A 133 -5.24 13.80 -13.04
N GLY A 134 -5.59 12.60 -12.58
CA GLY A 134 -6.28 11.59 -13.38
C GLY A 134 -6.99 10.54 -12.53
N SER A 135 -8.13 10.03 -13.00
CA SER A 135 -8.95 9.05 -12.29
C SER A 135 -8.85 7.63 -12.85
N SER A 136 -8.17 7.43 -13.98
CA SER A 136 -8.00 6.10 -14.55
C SER A 136 -7.12 5.24 -13.63
N PRO A 137 -7.53 3.99 -13.34
CA PRO A 137 -6.67 3.06 -12.63
C PRO A 137 -5.45 2.75 -13.50
N CYS A 138 -4.30 2.69 -12.87
CA CYS A 138 -3.08 2.15 -13.43
C CYS A 138 -3.01 0.67 -13.06
N THR A 139 -2.54 -0.17 -13.97
CA THR A 139 -2.42 -1.60 -13.70
C THR A 139 -1.10 -2.17 -14.22
N THR A 140 -0.68 -3.26 -13.60
CA THR A 140 0.34 -4.15 -14.14
C THR A 140 -0.06 -5.60 -13.82
N LYS A 141 0.72 -6.55 -14.33
CA LYS A 141 0.58 -7.97 -14.04
C LYS A 141 1.82 -8.52 -13.37
N VAL A 142 1.62 -9.45 -12.44
CA VAL A 142 2.69 -10.24 -11.82
C VAL A 142 2.28 -11.71 -11.75
N THR A 143 3.22 -12.62 -11.99
CA THR A 143 2.96 -14.06 -11.92
C THR A 143 3.18 -14.57 -10.50
N VAL A 144 2.24 -15.36 -9.97
CA VAL A 144 2.43 -16.06 -8.68
C VAL A 144 3.60 -17.05 -8.81
N PRO A 145 4.66 -16.93 -7.99
CA PRO A 145 5.84 -17.78 -8.09
C PRO A 145 5.56 -19.27 -7.91
N SER A 146 6.30 -20.12 -8.62
CA SER A 146 6.20 -21.59 -8.50
C SER A 146 6.87 -22.15 -7.24
N ASN A 147 7.74 -21.37 -6.58
CA ASN A 147 8.46 -21.76 -5.36
C ASN A 147 7.65 -21.54 -4.07
N ILE A 148 6.35 -21.24 -4.18
CA ILE A 148 5.46 -21.14 -3.03
C ILE A 148 4.78 -22.49 -2.78
N PRO A 149 4.95 -23.12 -1.60
CA PRO A 149 4.31 -24.38 -1.28
C PRO A 149 2.79 -24.31 -1.36
N ASP A 150 2.16 -25.46 -1.58
CA ASP A 150 0.70 -25.54 -1.65
C ASP A 150 0.03 -25.21 -0.32
N ASN A 151 -1.13 -24.54 -0.40
CA ASN A 151 -1.92 -24.07 0.75
C ASN A 151 -1.15 -23.12 1.68
N THR A 152 -0.27 -22.30 1.12
CA THR A 152 0.52 -21.31 1.87
C THR A 152 -0.15 -19.95 1.87
N ALA A 153 -0.35 -19.37 3.05
CA ALA A 153 -0.73 -17.97 3.19
C ALA A 153 0.45 -17.06 2.78
N VAL A 154 0.19 -16.09 1.92
CA VAL A 154 1.20 -15.15 1.39
C VAL A 154 0.69 -13.72 1.40
N THR A 155 1.63 -12.79 1.35
CA THR A 155 1.38 -11.36 1.19
C THR A 155 2.05 -10.85 -0.08
N LEU A 156 1.27 -10.23 -0.96
CA LEU A 156 1.76 -9.42 -2.07
C LEU A 156 1.97 -7.99 -1.57
N GLN A 157 3.15 -7.43 -1.75
CA GLN A 157 3.48 -6.04 -1.50
C GLN A 157 3.45 -5.23 -2.80
N TRP A 158 2.89 -4.03 -2.71
CA TRP A 158 2.96 -2.95 -3.66
C TRP A 158 3.66 -1.77 -2.99
N ILE A 159 4.71 -1.24 -3.62
CA ILE A 159 5.36 0.00 -3.20
C ILE A 159 5.34 0.96 -4.38
N TRP A 160 4.93 2.21 -4.15
CA TRP A 160 5.17 3.32 -5.08
C TRP A 160 6.22 4.27 -4.51
N PHE A 161 7.24 4.54 -5.32
CA PHE A 161 8.37 5.40 -4.94
C PHE A 161 8.86 6.24 -6.12
N GLY A 162 9.53 7.35 -5.83
CA GLY A 162 10.06 8.26 -6.84
C GLY A 162 8.98 9.07 -7.59
N GLY A 163 7.73 9.07 -7.11
CA GLY A 163 6.72 9.98 -7.65
C GLY A 163 6.92 11.41 -7.12
N GLY A 164 6.31 12.37 -7.81
CA GLY A 164 6.60 13.79 -7.59
C GLY A 164 5.40 14.70 -7.39
N ILE A 165 5.73 15.97 -7.28
CA ILE A 165 4.81 17.10 -7.11
C ILE A 165 4.15 17.08 -5.75
N TYR A 166 4.94 17.29 -4.70
CA TYR A 166 4.44 17.41 -3.34
C TYR A 166 3.82 18.79 -3.10
N TYR A 167 2.57 18.83 -2.64
CA TYR A 167 1.78 20.07 -2.46
C TYR A 167 1.83 21.06 -3.64
N GLY A 168 1.95 20.54 -4.86
CA GLY A 168 1.99 21.35 -6.07
C GLY A 168 3.35 21.98 -6.39
N GLU A 169 4.41 21.62 -5.68
CA GLU A 169 5.78 22.01 -5.99
C GLU A 169 6.38 21.10 -7.07
N PRO A 170 6.58 21.57 -8.33
CA PRO A 170 6.94 20.67 -9.44
C PRO A 170 8.30 19.97 -9.30
N ASP A 171 9.20 20.50 -8.48
CA ASP A 171 10.57 20.01 -8.29
C ASP A 171 10.75 19.25 -6.97
N THR A 172 9.71 18.54 -6.52
CA THR A 172 9.74 17.78 -5.26
C THR A 172 9.28 16.35 -5.43
N SER A 173 9.91 15.43 -4.70
CA SER A 173 9.41 14.06 -4.51
C SER A 173 8.67 13.92 -3.19
N PHE A 174 7.72 13.00 -3.12
CA PHE A 174 7.09 12.59 -1.87
C PHE A 174 7.68 11.26 -1.37
N GLY A 175 7.24 10.80 -0.19
CA GLY A 175 7.69 9.56 0.44
C GLY A 175 7.18 8.29 -0.25
N GLU A 176 7.52 7.13 0.30
CA GLU A 176 7.07 5.87 -0.29
C GLU A 176 5.66 5.51 0.16
N TYR A 177 4.82 5.07 -0.79
CA TYR A 177 3.49 4.55 -0.51
C TYR A 177 3.53 3.03 -0.50
N TYR A 178 2.80 2.43 0.43
CA TYR A 178 2.77 1.01 0.64
C TYR A 178 1.34 0.48 0.54
N GLY A 179 1.21 -0.77 0.10
CA GLY A 179 -0.02 -1.52 0.16
C GLY A 179 0.30 -3.00 0.14
N CYS A 180 -0.31 -3.77 1.03
CA CYS A 180 -0.18 -5.23 1.04
C CYS A 180 -1.51 -5.91 0.79
N SER A 181 -1.51 -7.08 0.17
CA SER A 181 -2.70 -7.92 0.00
C SER A 181 -2.39 -9.35 0.41
N ASP A 182 -3.25 -9.91 1.26
CA ASP A 182 -3.07 -11.26 1.79
C ASP A 182 -3.95 -12.28 1.06
N MET A 183 -3.39 -13.46 0.77
CA MET A 183 -4.06 -14.52 0.00
C MET A 183 -3.49 -15.90 0.33
N ILE A 184 -4.09 -16.97 -0.21
CA ILE A 184 -3.61 -18.35 -0.10
C ILE A 184 -3.22 -18.84 -1.49
N VAL A 185 -2.00 -19.36 -1.63
CA VAL A 185 -1.58 -20.07 -2.84
C VAL A 185 -1.99 -21.53 -2.73
N SER A 186 -2.81 -22.03 -3.66
CA SER A 186 -3.27 -23.43 -3.70
C SER A 186 -3.46 -23.88 -5.14
N GLY A 187 -2.87 -25.03 -5.50
CA GLY A 187 -2.87 -25.57 -6.86
C GLY A 187 -2.02 -24.78 -7.87
N GLY A 188 -2.26 -25.04 -9.16
CA GLY A 188 -1.56 -24.41 -10.28
C GLY A 188 -0.36 -25.22 -10.79
N SER A 189 0.62 -24.50 -11.33
CA SER A 189 1.86 -25.07 -11.87
C SER A 189 2.60 -25.93 -10.85
N ALA A 190 3.43 -26.87 -11.32
CA ALA A 190 4.26 -27.70 -10.44
C ALA A 190 5.16 -26.83 -9.55
N TYR A 191 5.33 -27.25 -8.30
CA TYR A 191 6.28 -26.62 -7.40
C TYR A 191 7.70 -26.70 -7.98
N SER A 192 8.47 -25.64 -7.81
CA SER A 192 9.86 -25.55 -8.25
C SER A 192 10.64 -24.70 -7.27
N ASP A 193 11.80 -25.15 -6.81
CA ASP A 193 12.69 -24.39 -5.92
C ASP A 193 13.36 -23.17 -6.60
N VAL A 194 13.09 -22.94 -7.88
CA VAL A 194 13.64 -21.81 -8.62
C VAL A 194 13.00 -20.51 -8.14
N HIS A 195 13.84 -19.61 -7.61
CA HIS A 195 13.42 -18.27 -7.25
C HIS A 195 13.17 -17.42 -8.51
N PRO A 196 12.07 -16.66 -8.58
CA PRO A 196 11.83 -15.74 -9.67
C PRO A 196 12.89 -14.62 -9.67
N VAL A 197 13.35 -14.25 -10.87
CA VAL A 197 14.20 -13.07 -11.04
C VAL A 197 13.28 -11.87 -11.28
N ALA A 198 13.52 -10.78 -10.55
CA ALA A 198 12.76 -9.55 -10.72
C ALA A 198 12.83 -9.06 -12.18
N THR A 199 11.69 -8.74 -12.75
CA THR A 199 11.58 -8.15 -14.09
C THR A 199 11.33 -6.65 -13.99
N PHE A 200 11.59 -5.91 -15.06
CA PHE A 200 11.23 -4.49 -15.16
C PHE A 200 10.39 -4.24 -16.41
N GLN A 201 9.31 -3.47 -16.23
CA GLN A 201 8.47 -2.95 -17.30
C GLN A 201 8.61 -1.43 -17.34
N GLY A 202 9.45 -0.93 -18.24
CA GLY A 202 9.51 0.48 -18.56
C GLY A 202 8.34 0.96 -19.43
N GLY A 203 8.31 2.26 -19.70
CA GLY A 203 7.34 2.89 -20.58
C GLY A 203 6.16 3.48 -19.81
N ASP A 204 6.27 4.75 -19.42
CA ASP A 204 5.16 5.50 -18.85
C ASP A 204 4.49 6.41 -19.89
N VAL A 205 3.45 7.13 -19.46
CA VAL A 205 2.73 8.10 -20.30
C VAL A 205 3.63 9.16 -20.95
N THR A 206 4.78 9.48 -20.34
CA THR A 206 5.74 10.46 -20.86
C THR A 206 6.69 9.82 -21.88
N TYR A 207 7.06 8.56 -21.66
CA TYR A 207 8.03 7.81 -22.46
C TYR A 207 7.50 6.43 -22.90
N PRO A 208 6.38 6.35 -23.63
CA PRO A 208 5.60 5.10 -23.82
C PRO A 208 6.33 4.00 -24.60
N ASN A 209 7.37 4.35 -25.36
CA ASN A 209 8.16 3.41 -26.19
C ASN A 209 9.59 3.25 -25.68
N SER A 210 9.81 3.45 -24.38
CA SER A 210 11.14 3.38 -23.77
C SER A 210 11.17 2.41 -22.61
N ASP A 211 12.36 1.93 -22.26
CA ASP A 211 12.57 1.11 -21.06
C ASP A 211 13.00 1.99 -19.87
N VAL A 212 12.32 3.12 -19.65
CA VAL A 212 12.54 4.03 -18.52
C VAL A 212 11.21 4.62 -18.03
N CYS A 213 11.24 5.21 -16.84
CA CYS A 213 10.15 5.96 -16.23
C CYS A 213 10.61 7.38 -15.90
N LYS A 214 9.69 8.33 -15.94
CA LYS A 214 9.76 9.65 -15.31
C LYS A 214 9.70 9.47 -13.79
N TYR A 215 10.56 10.15 -13.05
CA TYR A 215 10.57 10.12 -11.59
C TYR A 215 11.20 11.39 -10.99
N TRP A 216 11.04 11.58 -9.68
CA TRP A 216 11.63 12.65 -8.87
C TRP A 216 12.43 12.06 -7.72
N GLY A 217 13.51 12.74 -7.32
CA GLY A 217 14.32 12.35 -6.17
C GLY A 217 15.09 11.07 -6.42
N SER A 218 14.59 9.95 -5.89
CA SER A 218 15.26 8.66 -5.94
C SER A 218 14.51 7.63 -6.78
N ASN A 219 15.28 6.76 -7.43
CA ASN A 219 14.84 5.54 -8.10
C ASN A 219 15.13 4.28 -7.27
N LYS A 220 15.32 4.42 -5.96
CA LYS A 220 15.67 3.33 -5.04
C LYS A 220 14.77 3.34 -3.82
N VAL A 221 14.16 2.19 -3.53
CA VAL A 221 13.36 1.97 -2.33
C VAL A 221 14.22 2.11 -1.08
N GLY A 222 13.69 2.77 -0.07
CA GLY A 222 14.32 3.07 1.21
C GLY A 222 15.05 4.41 1.27
N ASP A 223 15.36 5.05 0.14
CA ASP A 223 16.02 6.36 0.15
C ASP A 223 15.09 7.46 0.69
N CYS A 224 13.77 7.24 0.60
CA CYS A 224 12.73 8.10 1.17
C CYS A 224 12.09 7.49 2.44
N ASN A 225 12.85 6.69 3.21
CA ASN A 225 12.41 6.18 4.50
C ASN A 225 12.97 7.05 5.63
N PHE A 226 12.07 7.71 6.36
CA PHE A 226 12.46 8.64 7.42
C PHE A 226 12.68 7.97 8.79
N GLY A 227 12.73 6.63 8.85
CA GLY A 227 13.13 5.90 10.05
C GLY A 227 12.29 6.26 11.30
N SER A 228 12.94 6.64 12.40
CA SER A 228 12.28 7.11 13.63
C SER A 228 12.01 8.62 13.66
N ASN A 229 12.33 9.35 12.59
CA ASN A 229 12.12 10.78 12.56
C ASN A 229 10.62 11.08 12.64
N MET A 230 10.31 12.19 13.31
CA MET A 230 8.98 12.76 13.40
C MET A 230 9.06 14.19 12.87
N PRO A 231 8.01 14.71 12.22
CA PRO A 231 7.98 16.13 11.88
C PRO A 231 8.13 16.98 13.14
N ASN A 232 8.65 18.20 13.00
CA ASN A 232 8.64 19.21 14.05
C ASN A 232 7.68 20.33 13.61
N PRO A 233 6.36 20.19 13.86
CA PRO A 233 5.36 21.08 13.33
C PRO A 233 5.60 22.53 13.78
N ILE A 234 5.59 23.43 12.81
CA ILE A 234 5.56 24.88 12.98
C ILE A 234 4.12 25.31 12.69
N GLU A 235 3.50 26.00 13.64
CA GLU A 235 2.13 26.51 13.49
C GLU A 235 2.00 27.38 12.23
N GLY A 236 0.96 27.13 11.43
CA GLY A 236 0.73 27.80 10.15
C GLY A 236 1.57 27.30 8.96
N ASN A 237 2.52 26.38 9.17
CA ASN A 237 3.31 25.79 8.09
C ASN A 237 2.90 24.31 7.87
N LEU A 238 2.06 24.06 6.87
CA LEU A 238 1.58 22.71 6.54
C LEU A 238 2.72 21.73 6.21
N LEU A 239 3.77 22.17 5.52
CA LEU A 239 4.90 21.31 5.13
C LEU A 239 5.70 20.83 6.34
N SER A 240 5.81 21.64 7.39
CA SER A 240 6.49 21.26 8.64
C SER A 240 5.78 20.16 9.43
N GLN A 241 4.52 19.85 9.07
CA GLN A 241 3.74 18.76 9.66
C GLN A 241 4.05 17.41 9.03
N SER A 242 4.88 17.38 7.97
CA SER A 242 5.33 16.17 7.29
C SER A 242 6.86 16.07 7.30
N LEU A 243 7.37 14.87 7.08
CA LEU A 243 8.78 14.66 6.76
C LEU A 243 9.04 14.83 5.25
N GLU A 244 7.98 15.07 4.48
CA GLU A 244 8.03 15.33 3.04
C GLU A 244 8.17 16.85 2.73
N PRO A 245 8.68 17.25 1.55
CA PRO A 245 9.09 16.38 0.44
C PRO A 245 10.33 15.55 0.78
N CYS A 246 10.43 14.37 0.20
CA CYS A 246 11.60 13.51 0.42
C CYS A 246 12.87 14.13 -0.17
N MET A 247 12.79 14.67 -1.38
CA MET A 247 13.91 15.33 -2.07
C MET A 247 13.40 16.52 -2.88
N HIS A 248 14.22 17.56 -2.97
CA HIS A 248 14.05 18.65 -3.93
C HIS A 248 14.93 18.36 -5.15
N SER A 249 14.29 18.00 -6.26
CA SER A 249 14.95 17.73 -7.53
C SER A 249 13.95 17.85 -8.66
N PRO A 250 14.34 18.37 -9.84
CA PRO A 250 13.47 18.37 -11.00
C PRO A 250 13.15 16.93 -11.45
N GLU A 251 12.11 16.80 -12.27
CA GLU A 251 11.78 15.53 -12.90
C GLU A 251 12.95 15.00 -13.74
N THR A 252 13.19 13.71 -13.66
CA THR A 252 14.24 13.01 -14.40
C THR A 252 13.67 11.72 -15.01
N LYS A 253 14.50 10.97 -15.74
CA LYS A 253 14.11 9.70 -16.37
C LYS A 253 15.14 8.62 -16.10
N GLY A 254 14.68 7.40 -15.87
CA GLY A 254 15.59 6.28 -15.60
C GLY A 254 14.88 4.97 -15.28
N LYS A 255 15.66 4.01 -14.81
CA LYS A 255 15.20 2.70 -14.36
C LYS A 255 15.25 2.62 -12.83
N PRO A 256 14.53 1.68 -12.19
CA PRO A 256 14.77 1.36 -10.80
C PRO A 256 16.25 1.02 -10.55
N TYR A 257 16.77 1.40 -9.39
CA TYR A 257 18.12 1.05 -8.97
C TYR A 257 18.36 -0.46 -9.09
N GLY A 258 19.50 -0.86 -9.66
CA GLY A 258 19.83 -2.26 -9.96
C GLY A 258 19.40 -2.75 -11.34
N PHE A 259 18.56 -2.01 -12.08
CA PHE A 259 18.19 -2.31 -13.46
C PHE A 259 18.92 -1.37 -14.42
N GLY A 260 19.85 -1.89 -15.24
CA GLY A 260 20.43 -1.14 -16.36
C GLY A 260 21.86 -0.62 -16.20
N SER A 261 22.56 -0.92 -15.10
CA SER A 261 24.02 -0.79 -15.10
C SER A 261 24.59 -1.85 -16.02
N SER A 262 24.98 -1.45 -17.23
CA SER A 262 25.57 -2.33 -18.24
C SER A 262 27.03 -2.72 -17.92
N ASP A 263 27.42 -2.68 -16.65
CA ASP A 263 28.69 -3.20 -16.17
C ASP A 263 28.42 -4.50 -15.40
N ASN A 264 28.59 -5.61 -16.13
CA ASN A 264 28.88 -6.97 -15.70
C ASN A 264 28.01 -7.61 -14.60
N SER A 265 27.32 -8.69 -15.02
CA SER A 265 27.12 -9.93 -14.25
C SER A 265 27.08 -9.77 -12.73
N GLN A 266 25.95 -9.31 -12.20
CA GLN A 266 25.58 -9.69 -10.84
C GLN A 266 24.67 -10.90 -10.92
N THR A 267 25.31 -12.07 -10.86
CA THR A 267 24.79 -13.15 -10.03
C THR A 267 24.37 -12.51 -8.70
N LEU A 268 23.09 -12.57 -8.36
CA LEU A 268 22.58 -12.17 -7.04
C LEU A 268 23.20 -13.08 -5.98
N THR A 269 24.47 -12.83 -5.63
CA THR A 269 25.05 -13.33 -4.39
C THR A 269 24.33 -12.60 -3.27
N SER A 270 23.45 -13.33 -2.58
CA SER A 270 23.02 -13.13 -1.20
C SER A 270 23.78 -11.98 -0.52
N LEU A 271 23.11 -10.83 -0.43
CA LEU A 271 23.59 -9.73 0.39
C LEU A 271 23.58 -10.21 1.85
N SER A 272 24.76 -10.36 2.44
CA SER A 272 24.88 -10.56 3.88
C SER A 272 24.21 -9.40 4.63
N PRO A 273 23.41 -9.67 5.67
CA PRO A 273 22.81 -8.63 6.48
C PRO A 273 23.89 -8.04 7.38
N SER A 274 24.40 -6.86 7.02
CA SER A 274 25.23 -6.05 7.90
C SER A 274 24.95 -4.58 7.69
N ALA A 275 23.70 -4.21 7.95
CA ALA A 275 23.36 -2.90 8.47
C ALA A 275 22.46 -3.16 9.68
N VAL A 276 23.09 -3.33 10.83
CA VAL A 276 22.42 -3.41 12.12
C VAL A 276 21.71 -2.07 12.33
N TYR A 277 20.39 -2.06 12.15
CA TYR A 277 19.53 -1.04 12.73
C TYR A 277 19.63 -1.19 14.25
N SER A 278 20.51 -0.41 14.87
CA SER A 278 20.54 -0.27 16.32
C SER A 278 19.32 0.55 16.75
N ALA A 279 18.26 -0.13 17.19
CA ALA A 279 17.20 0.52 17.96
C ALA A 279 17.79 1.10 19.26
N PRO A 280 17.42 2.31 19.68
CA PRO A 280 17.85 2.84 20.96
C PRO A 280 17.24 2.01 22.09
N ALA A 281 18.11 1.54 23.00
CA ALA A 281 17.74 0.76 24.17
C ALA A 281 16.84 1.58 25.10
N SER A 282 15.61 1.11 25.31
CA SER A 282 14.73 1.58 26.38
C SER A 282 15.27 1.10 27.72
N ASN A 283 15.80 2.02 28.53
CA ASN A 283 16.12 1.76 29.93
C ASN A 283 14.83 1.51 30.72
N ILE A 284 14.50 0.25 30.96
CA ILE A 284 13.52 -0.14 31.99
C ILE A 284 14.32 -0.70 33.17
N ALA A 285 14.25 0.01 34.29
CA ALA A 285 14.81 -0.41 35.57
C ALA A 285 14.10 -1.67 36.09
N PRO A 286 14.83 -2.60 36.75
CA PRO A 286 14.22 -3.80 37.31
C PRO A 286 13.46 -3.47 38.60
N ALA A 287 12.16 -3.78 38.62
CA ALA A 287 11.39 -3.82 39.85
C ALA A 287 11.71 -5.12 40.61
N SER A 288 12.03 -4.95 41.87
CA SER A 288 12.46 -5.93 42.84
C SER A 288 11.41 -6.98 43.18
N ASP A 289 11.93 -8.20 43.27
CA ASP A 289 11.36 -9.43 43.79
C ASP A 289 10.95 -9.31 45.27
N THR A 290 9.70 -9.67 45.59
CA THR A 290 9.30 -10.07 46.95
C THR A 290 8.38 -11.28 46.84
N GLY A 291 8.94 -12.45 47.13
CA GLY A 291 8.21 -13.70 47.21
C GLY A 291 7.22 -13.75 48.36
N SER A 292 6.27 -14.67 48.26
CA SER A 292 5.65 -15.36 49.39
C SER A 292 4.93 -16.63 48.90
N SER A 293 5.52 -17.75 49.31
CA SER A 293 4.90 -18.96 49.87
C SER A 293 3.63 -19.56 49.28
N ALA A 294 3.81 -20.84 48.92
CA ALA A 294 2.87 -21.93 48.74
C ALA A 294 1.57 -21.91 49.57
N SER A 295 0.50 -22.42 48.96
CA SER A 295 -0.49 -23.27 49.64
C SER A 295 -1.10 -24.26 48.65
N SER A 296 -0.92 -25.53 48.98
CA SER A 296 -1.54 -26.70 48.38
C SER A 296 -3.04 -26.77 48.69
N TYR A 297 -3.86 -27.06 47.68
CA TYR A 297 -5.19 -27.64 47.89
C TYR A 297 -5.48 -28.74 46.87
N SER A 298 -6.09 -29.79 47.41
CA SER A 298 -6.35 -31.11 46.87
C SER A 298 -7.66 -31.23 46.09
N VAL A 299 -7.61 -32.10 45.07
CA VAL A 299 -8.60 -33.00 44.45
C VAL A 299 -10.07 -32.94 44.90
N ALA A 300 -10.98 -32.79 43.93
CA ALA A 300 -12.26 -33.52 43.75
C ALA A 300 -12.67 -33.34 42.27
N ASP A 301 -12.52 -34.34 41.41
CA ASP A 301 -13.53 -35.33 41.02
C ASP A 301 -14.94 -34.77 40.76
N SER A 302 -15.34 -34.73 39.48
CA SER A 302 -16.73 -34.92 39.05
C SER A 302 -16.80 -35.15 37.54
N SER A 303 -17.37 -36.30 37.23
CA SER A 303 -17.67 -36.91 35.94
C SER A 303 -18.93 -36.35 35.26
N VAL A 304 -18.88 -36.22 33.92
CA VAL A 304 -19.95 -36.54 32.92
C VAL A 304 -21.15 -35.55 32.84
N PRO A 305 -21.91 -35.39 31.72
CA PRO A 305 -21.89 -36.05 30.39
C PRO A 305 -21.79 -35.13 29.16
N GLU A 306 -21.60 -35.80 28.01
CA GLU A 306 -21.94 -35.34 26.66
C GLU A 306 -23.40 -34.85 26.57
N ASP A 307 -23.62 -33.74 25.85
CA ASP A 307 -24.91 -33.54 25.18
C ASP A 307 -24.73 -32.89 23.81
N SER A 308 -25.31 -33.58 22.84
CA SER A 308 -25.42 -33.21 21.45
C SER A 308 -26.58 -32.23 21.28
N SER A 309 -26.34 -31.07 20.67
CA SER A 309 -27.45 -30.35 20.03
C SER A 309 -27.00 -29.59 18.80
N SER A 310 -27.69 -29.91 17.72
CA SER A 310 -27.68 -29.31 16.40
C SER A 310 -27.97 -27.81 16.45
N VAL A 311 -27.03 -26.99 15.97
CA VAL A 311 -27.32 -25.58 15.66
C VAL A 311 -27.67 -25.47 14.18
N GLN A 312 -28.95 -25.17 13.94
CA GLN A 312 -29.47 -24.79 12.64
C GLN A 312 -28.79 -23.50 12.16
N SER A 313 -28.25 -23.56 10.95
CA SER A 313 -27.71 -22.43 10.21
C SER A 313 -28.84 -21.48 9.78
N VAL A 314 -28.94 -20.31 10.42
CA VAL A 314 -29.77 -19.19 9.97
C VAL A 314 -28.99 -18.43 8.90
N TYR A 315 -29.39 -18.59 7.64
CA TYR A 315 -28.97 -17.72 6.54
C TYR A 315 -29.60 -16.33 6.74
N LEU A 316 -28.78 -15.30 6.92
CA LEU A 316 -29.16 -13.90 6.73
C LEU A 316 -28.49 -13.38 5.46
N THR A 317 -29.17 -13.58 4.33
CA THR A 317 -28.95 -12.79 3.11
C THR A 317 -29.79 -11.53 3.21
N GLN A 318 -29.15 -10.40 3.51
CA GLN A 318 -29.71 -9.08 3.24
C GLN A 318 -28.62 -8.21 2.59
N THR A 319 -28.59 -8.21 1.27
CA THR A 319 -28.11 -7.09 0.46
C THR A 319 -29.24 -6.07 0.39
N PRO A 320 -29.04 -4.79 0.76
CA PRO A 320 -29.99 -3.75 0.42
C PRO A 320 -29.87 -3.45 -1.08
N ASP A 321 -30.99 -3.55 -1.79
CA ASP A 321 -31.16 -3.04 -3.15
C ASP A 321 -30.81 -1.54 -3.19
N GLN A 322 -29.77 -1.18 -3.93
CA GLN A 322 -29.55 0.17 -4.41
C GLN A 322 -30.21 0.31 -5.79
N PRO A 323 -31.10 1.29 -6.01
CA PRO A 323 -31.66 1.53 -7.33
C PRO A 323 -30.56 2.04 -8.28
N ALA A 324 -30.52 1.47 -9.48
CA ALA A 324 -29.68 1.94 -10.56
C ALA A 324 -30.06 3.37 -10.95
N ILE A 325 -29.12 4.31 -10.80
CA ILE A 325 -29.24 5.67 -11.33
C ILE A 325 -28.36 5.73 -12.58
N GLU A 326 -28.99 5.96 -13.74
CA GLU A 326 -28.30 6.19 -15.01
C GLU A 326 -27.37 7.41 -14.93
N PRO A 327 -26.18 7.38 -15.56
CA PRO A 327 -25.26 8.48 -15.51
C PRO A 327 -25.74 9.63 -16.40
N SER A 328 -26.17 10.72 -15.77
CA SER A 328 -26.32 12.02 -16.40
C SER A 328 -24.95 12.54 -16.83
N SER A 329 -24.81 12.80 -18.13
CA SER A 329 -23.64 13.41 -18.76
C SER A 329 -23.43 14.86 -18.29
N SER A 330 -22.15 15.24 -18.13
CA SER A 330 -21.62 16.59 -17.93
C SER A 330 -21.71 17.17 -16.52
N GLY A 331 -20.65 16.97 -15.74
CA GLY A 331 -20.42 17.63 -14.46
C GLY A 331 -19.06 17.25 -13.89
N GLN A 332 -17.98 17.79 -14.45
CA GLN A 332 -16.68 17.74 -13.77
C GLN A 332 -16.76 18.63 -12.53
N SER A 333 -16.95 18.02 -11.37
CA SER A 333 -16.74 18.67 -10.08
C SER A 333 -15.25 18.99 -9.94
N LYS A 334 -14.89 20.27 -10.14
CA LYS A 334 -13.59 20.79 -9.74
C LYS A 334 -13.44 20.61 -8.23
N CYS A 335 -12.37 19.95 -7.80
CA CYS A 335 -11.91 20.02 -6.42
C CYS A 335 -11.56 21.48 -6.14
N ILE A 336 -12.35 22.15 -5.30
CA ILE A 336 -12.03 23.48 -4.79
C ILE A 336 -11.07 23.25 -3.63
N PRO A 337 -9.80 23.72 -3.69
CA PRO A 337 -8.96 23.76 -2.51
C PRO A 337 -9.70 24.57 -1.44
N LEU A 338 -9.73 24.09 -0.20
CA LEU A 338 -10.29 24.86 0.91
C LEU A 338 -9.60 26.25 0.92
N PRO A 339 -10.38 27.35 0.99
CA PRO A 339 -9.80 28.69 0.97
C PRO A 339 -8.89 28.89 2.17
N SER A 340 -7.68 29.38 1.91
CA SER A 340 -6.62 29.71 2.88
C SER A 340 -6.93 30.93 3.77
N SER A 341 -8.21 31.25 3.98
CA SER A 341 -8.66 32.41 4.75
C SER A 341 -9.60 32.05 5.90
N ALA A 342 -9.62 30.79 6.29
CA ALA A 342 -9.91 30.39 7.65
C ALA A 342 -8.69 29.60 8.12
N PHE A 343 -8.14 30.00 9.27
CA PHE A 343 -6.93 29.49 9.97
C PHE A 343 -5.62 30.17 9.57
#